data_AF-A0A538EX36-F1
#
_entry.id   AF-A0A538EX36-F1
#
_cell.length_a   1.000
_cell.length_b   1.000
_cell.length_c   1.000
_cell.angle_alpha   90.00
_cell.angle_beta   90.00
_cell.angle_gamma   90.00
#
_symmetry.space_group_name_H-M   'P 1'
#
loop_
_entity.id
_entity.type
_entity.pdbx_description
1 polymer ?
#
loop_
_entity_poly.entity_id
_entity_poly.type
_entity_poly.pdbx_seq_one_letter_code
_entity_poly.pdbx_strand_id
1 'polypeptide(L)'
;MLLAVSGTGFVAAALRAQQAEAFHFCGHIYTTGSCPHPTGLPRIDRAGFPLRAADGHPVDDLGRPVDSLGRPVDARGDLLRDPDGNPLPSAPRTRICQVAAQEHGFRPYHDGSWYRCCGGHVRRLMDCCGYVRNRINGDAALTGYCYSGRRVFCVMYYDSKIRC
;
A
#
# COMPACT_ATOMS: atom_id res chain seq x y z
N MET A 1 -26.07 37.91 18.08
CA MET A 1 -25.47 37.28 16.89
C MET A 1 -24.50 36.22 17.39
N LEU A 2 -24.94 34.95 17.47
CA LEU A 2 -24.11 33.82 17.90
C LEU A 2 -23.73 33.01 16.65
N LEU A 3 -22.45 33.05 16.28
CA LEU A 3 -21.87 32.29 15.18
C LEU A 3 -21.74 30.83 15.60
N ALA A 4 -22.47 29.94 14.92
CA ALA A 4 -22.32 28.50 15.03
C ALA A 4 -21.00 28.07 14.36
N VAL A 5 -20.14 27.37 15.10
CA VAL A 5 -18.85 26.86 14.60
C VAL A 5 -19.10 25.60 13.78
N SER A 6 -19.06 25.72 12.46
CA SER A 6 -19.04 24.63 11.48
C SER A 6 -17.65 24.00 11.35
N GLY A 7 -17.08 23.52 12.46
CA GLY A 7 -15.67 23.04 12.51
C GLY A 7 -15.46 21.55 12.23
N THR A 8 -16.51 20.72 12.29
CA THR A 8 -16.36 19.25 12.27
C THR A 8 -16.07 18.68 10.87
N GLY A 9 -16.60 19.30 9.81
CA GLY A 9 -16.41 18.81 8.44
C GLY A 9 -14.97 18.98 7.92
N PHE A 10 -14.33 20.10 8.23
CA PHE A 10 -12.98 20.41 7.75
C PHE A 10 -11.92 19.51 8.38
N VAL A 11 -12.02 19.23 9.68
CA VAL A 11 -11.08 18.34 10.37
C VAL A 11 -11.22 16.91 9.86
N ALA A 12 -12.44 16.41 9.66
CA ALA A 12 -12.67 15.08 9.10
C ALA A 12 -12.21 14.96 7.63
N ALA A 13 -12.35 16.02 6.83
CA ALA A 13 -11.86 16.06 5.46
C ALA A 13 -10.32 16.11 5.39
N ALA A 14 -9.69 16.89 6.27
CA ALA A 14 -8.23 16.97 6.37
C ALA A 14 -7.60 15.63 6.84
N LEU A 15 -8.22 14.96 7.82
CA LEU A 15 -7.77 13.63 8.27
C LEU A 15 -7.93 12.56 7.20
N ARG A 16 -9.01 12.62 6.39
CA ARG A 16 -9.17 11.75 5.20
C ARG A 16 -8.14 12.07 4.11
N ALA A 17 -7.80 13.35 3.92
CA ALA A 17 -6.79 13.77 2.97
C ALA A 17 -5.39 13.26 3.35
N GLN A 18 -5.01 13.28 4.63
CA GLN A 18 -3.74 12.70 5.08
C GLN A 18 -3.70 11.17 4.99
N GLN A 19 -4.82 10.48 5.20
CA GLN A 19 -4.92 9.03 4.92
C GLN A 19 -4.85 8.71 3.42
N ALA A 20 -5.04 9.71 2.56
CA ALA A 20 -5.11 9.60 1.10
C ALA A 20 -4.01 10.38 0.36
N GLU A 21 -2.89 10.70 1.01
CA GLU A 21 -1.69 11.19 0.32
C GLU A 21 -1.14 10.05 -0.54
N ALA A 22 -1.68 9.94 -1.75
CA ALA A 22 -1.18 9.03 -2.77
C ALA A 22 0.30 9.36 -2.97
N PHE A 23 1.18 8.37 -2.83
CA PHE A 23 2.58 8.61 -3.13
C PHE A 23 2.69 9.08 -4.58
N HIS A 24 3.15 10.32 -4.78
CA HIS A 24 3.28 10.93 -6.09
C HIS A 24 4.43 10.25 -6.82
N PHE A 25 4.15 9.10 -7.43
CA PHE A 25 5.05 8.44 -8.37
C PHE A 25 5.49 9.47 -9.42
N CYS A 26 6.75 9.47 -9.83
CA CYS A 26 7.30 10.64 -10.53
C CYS A 26 6.46 10.93 -11.80
N GLY A 27 5.66 12.00 -11.77
CA GLY A 27 4.73 12.37 -12.85
C GLY A 27 3.34 11.70 -12.85
N HIS A 28 2.93 10.95 -11.82
CA HIS A 28 1.53 10.53 -11.68
C HIS A 28 0.68 11.71 -11.21
N ILE A 29 -0.01 12.31 -12.19
CA ILE A 29 -1.00 13.37 -11.98
C ILE A 29 -2.41 12.82 -11.81
N TYR A 30 -2.65 11.53 -12.05
CA TYR A 30 -3.95 10.89 -11.88
C TYR A 30 -4.05 10.19 -10.52
N THR A 31 -5.04 10.65 -9.76
CA THR A 31 -5.15 10.71 -8.29
C THR A 31 -5.78 9.47 -7.63
N THR A 32 -5.34 8.26 -7.97
CA THR A 32 -5.79 7.10 -7.18
C THR A 32 -4.90 6.94 -5.95
N GLY A 33 -5.53 6.90 -4.77
CA GLY A 33 -4.84 6.75 -3.49
C GLY A 33 -3.99 5.47 -3.42
N SER A 34 -2.95 5.53 -2.59
CA SER A 34 -2.13 4.38 -2.23
C SER A 34 -2.94 3.35 -1.44
N CYS A 35 -2.70 2.06 -1.67
CA CYS A 35 -3.29 1.01 -0.84
C CYS A 35 -2.76 1.07 0.60
N PRO A 36 -3.53 0.60 1.60
CA PRO A 36 -3.07 0.52 2.99
C PRO A 36 -1.80 -0.32 3.09
N HIS A 37 -0.81 0.16 3.85
CA HIS A 37 0.46 -0.53 4.02
C HIS A 37 0.95 -0.39 5.48
N PRO A 38 1.48 -1.47 6.10
CA PRO A 38 1.84 -1.45 7.51
C PRO A 38 2.98 -0.46 7.85
N THR A 39 3.78 -0.07 6.86
CA THR A 39 4.86 0.92 7.03
C THR A 39 4.57 2.26 6.30
N GLY A 40 3.32 2.54 5.98
CA GLY A 40 2.89 3.75 5.28
C GLY A 40 3.06 3.70 3.75
N LEU A 41 4.29 3.60 3.25
CA LEU A 41 4.55 3.52 1.80
C LEU A 41 4.20 2.14 1.24
N PRO A 42 3.33 2.00 0.22
CA PRO A 42 2.82 0.72 -0.27
C PRO A 42 3.82 -0.03 -1.15
N ARG A 43 5.08 -0.16 -0.70
CA ARG A 43 6.11 -0.88 -1.42
C ARG A 43 5.86 -2.38 -1.29
N ILE A 44 5.85 -3.07 -2.41
CA ILE A 44 5.58 -4.50 -2.46
C ILE A 44 6.68 -5.25 -3.21
N ASP A 45 6.77 -6.56 -2.94
CA ASP A 45 7.50 -7.49 -3.77
C ASP A 45 6.70 -7.89 -5.04
N ARG A 46 7.27 -8.77 -5.86
CA ARG A 46 6.63 -9.23 -7.10
C ARG A 46 5.32 -10.00 -6.86
N ALA A 47 5.18 -10.65 -5.71
CA ALA A 47 3.97 -11.38 -5.34
C ALA A 47 2.91 -10.46 -4.68
N GLY A 48 3.30 -9.22 -4.39
CA GLY A 48 2.46 -8.16 -3.85
C GLY A 48 2.34 -8.16 -2.33
N PHE A 49 3.30 -8.75 -1.65
CA PHE A 49 3.44 -8.66 -0.19
C PHE A 49 4.26 -7.44 0.21
N PRO A 50 4.06 -6.93 1.44
CA PRO A 50 4.70 -5.70 1.89
C PRO A 50 6.21 -5.83 2.03
N LEU A 51 6.89 -4.76 1.63
CA LEU A 51 8.30 -4.53 1.88
C LEU A 51 8.46 -3.19 2.58
N ARG A 52 9.39 -3.11 3.53
CA ARG A 52 9.78 -1.82 4.12
C ARG A 52 10.38 -0.93 3.04
N ALA A 53 9.92 0.31 2.96
CA ALA A 53 10.34 1.21 1.90
C ALA A 53 11.82 1.60 1.95
N ALA A 54 12.39 1.74 3.16
CA ALA A 54 13.75 2.20 3.37
C ALA A 54 14.82 1.26 2.77
N ASP A 55 14.64 -0.05 2.93
CA ASP A 55 15.65 -1.07 2.59
C ASP A 55 15.10 -2.19 1.69
N GLY A 56 13.79 -2.34 1.59
CA GLY A 56 13.15 -3.43 0.87
C GLY A 56 13.07 -4.73 1.67
N HIS A 57 13.27 -4.68 2.99
CA HIS A 57 13.14 -5.86 3.83
C HIS A 57 11.68 -6.34 3.86
N PRO A 58 11.41 -7.66 3.75
CA PRO A 58 10.11 -8.22 4.06
C PRO A 58 9.62 -7.79 5.43
N VAL A 59 8.33 -7.44 5.53
CA VAL A 59 7.67 -7.13 6.79
C VAL A 59 6.38 -7.94 6.97
N ASP A 60 5.95 -8.12 8.22
CA ASP A 60 4.66 -8.71 8.57
C ASP A 60 3.51 -7.69 8.50
N ASP A 61 2.29 -8.14 8.81
CA ASP A 61 1.09 -7.31 8.82
C ASP A 61 1.12 -6.18 9.88
N LEU A 62 2.07 -6.21 10.82
CA LEU A 62 2.32 -5.14 11.80
C LEU A 62 3.49 -4.23 11.40
N GLY A 63 4.16 -4.52 10.28
CA GLY A 63 5.30 -3.73 9.79
C GLY A 63 6.63 -4.10 10.41
N ARG A 64 6.71 -5.20 11.17
CA ARG A 64 7.97 -5.70 11.73
C ARG A 64 8.75 -6.45 10.64
N PRO A 65 10.07 -6.26 10.53
CA PRO A 65 10.91 -7.05 9.63
C PRO A 65 10.76 -8.54 9.92
N VAL A 66 10.75 -9.35 8.88
CA VAL A 66 10.71 -10.81 9.00
C VAL A 66 11.80 -11.48 8.21
N ASP A 67 12.31 -12.59 8.75
CA ASP A 67 13.25 -13.47 8.04
C ASP A 67 12.55 -14.29 6.92
N SER A 68 13.31 -15.16 6.26
CA SER A 68 12.79 -16.04 5.20
C SER A 68 11.76 -17.07 5.68
N LEU A 69 11.66 -17.32 6.98
CA LEU A 69 10.67 -18.19 7.62
C LEU A 69 9.46 -17.40 8.15
N GLY A 70 9.41 -16.09 7.91
CA GLY A 70 8.35 -15.21 8.37
C GLY A 70 8.44 -14.86 9.87
N ARG A 71 9.57 -15.13 10.53
CA ARG A 71 9.73 -14.82 11.96
C ARG A 71 10.16 -13.37 12.15
N PRO A 72 9.56 -12.62 13.09
CA PRO A 72 9.96 -11.25 13.35
C PRO A 72 11.41 -11.11 13.79
N VAL A 73 12.12 -10.16 13.20
CA VAL A 73 13.54 -9.85 13.50
C VAL A 73 13.74 -8.36 13.79
N ASP A 74 14.80 -8.05 14.52
CA ASP A 74 15.23 -6.68 14.78
C ASP A 74 15.99 -6.07 13.58
N ALA A 75 16.60 -4.90 13.79
CA ALA A 75 17.37 -4.21 12.75
C ALA A 75 18.68 -4.92 12.36
N ARG A 76 19.19 -5.83 13.19
CA ARG A 76 20.41 -6.62 12.97
C ARG A 76 20.10 -7.99 12.35
N GLY A 77 18.82 -8.37 12.32
CA GLY A 77 18.36 -9.67 11.85
C GLY A 77 18.24 -10.72 12.95
N ASP A 78 18.39 -10.33 14.21
CA ASP A 78 18.21 -11.22 15.35
C ASP A 78 16.72 -11.43 15.62
N LEU A 79 16.32 -12.65 15.97
CA LEU A 79 14.92 -12.96 16.27
C LEU A 79 14.41 -12.10 17.43
N LEU A 80 13.26 -11.45 17.22
CA LEU A 80 12.55 -10.81 18.32
C LEU A 80 12.09 -11.88 19.31
N ARG A 81 12.19 -11.55 20.58
CA ARG A 81 11.85 -12.45 21.69
C ARG A 81 10.73 -11.85 22.53
N ASP A 82 9.94 -12.72 23.13
CA ASP A 82 9.01 -12.36 24.18
C ASP A 82 9.76 -11.96 25.47
N PRO A 83 9.06 -11.46 26.50
CA PRO A 83 9.68 -11.11 27.78
C PRO A 83 10.36 -12.28 28.50
N ASP A 84 9.97 -13.52 28.21
CA ASP A 84 10.54 -14.75 28.79
C ASP A 84 11.79 -15.24 28.02
N GLY A 85 12.14 -14.56 26.91
CA GLY A 85 13.31 -14.86 26.09
C GLY A 85 13.04 -15.87 24.97
N ASN A 86 11.81 -16.33 24.77
CA ASN A 86 11.47 -17.23 23.67
C ASN A 86 11.33 -16.45 22.35
N PRO A 87 11.79 -16.99 21.21
CA PRO A 87 11.55 -16.35 19.91
C PRO A 87 10.06 -16.17 19.63
N LEU A 88 9.69 -15.01 19.10
CA LEU A 88 8.32 -14.78 18.64
C LEU A 88 7.97 -15.78 17.52
N PRO A 89 6.71 -16.26 17.48
CA PRO A 89 6.26 -17.15 16.42
C PRO A 89 6.30 -16.46 15.05
N SER A 90 6.24 -17.25 13.99
CA SER A 90 6.11 -16.74 12.62
C SER A 90 4.90 -15.80 12.52
N ALA A 91 5.12 -14.62 11.96
CA ALA A 91 4.11 -13.59 11.81
C ALA A 91 3.58 -13.59 10.37
N PRO A 92 2.25 -13.51 10.19
CA PRO A 92 1.66 -13.51 8.87
C PRO A 92 2.01 -12.22 8.11
N ARG A 93 2.07 -12.35 6.79
CA ARG A 93 2.10 -11.24 5.85
C ARG A 93 1.03 -11.46 4.80
N THR A 94 0.24 -10.44 4.59
CA THR A 94 -0.90 -10.43 3.68
C THR A 94 -0.58 -9.57 2.47
N ARG A 95 -1.05 -9.97 1.28
CA ARG A 95 -0.86 -9.15 0.08
C ARG A 95 -1.60 -7.84 0.22
N ILE A 96 -0.98 -6.74 -0.18
CA ILE A 96 -1.53 -5.40 0.09
C ILE A 96 -2.89 -5.16 -0.57
N CYS A 97 -3.09 -5.60 -1.80
CA CYS A 97 -4.43 -5.51 -2.43
C CYS A 97 -5.47 -6.39 -1.73
N GLN A 98 -5.04 -7.50 -1.10
CA GLN A 98 -5.93 -8.36 -0.32
C GLN A 98 -6.37 -7.68 0.98
N VAL A 99 -5.47 -6.94 1.64
CA VAL A 99 -5.80 -6.10 2.81
C VAL A 99 -6.83 -5.05 2.40
N ALA A 100 -6.57 -4.29 1.33
CA ALA A 100 -7.50 -3.29 0.82
C ALA A 100 -8.89 -3.89 0.49
N ALA A 101 -8.91 -5.07 -0.10
CA ALA A 101 -10.15 -5.79 -0.40
C ALA A 101 -10.93 -6.23 0.83
N GLN A 102 -10.24 -6.68 1.88
CA GLN A 102 -10.89 -7.08 3.14
C GLN A 102 -11.50 -5.86 3.84
N GLU A 103 -10.77 -4.74 3.87
CA GLU A 103 -11.23 -3.50 4.51
C GLU A 103 -12.41 -2.86 3.76
N HIS A 104 -12.42 -2.93 2.43
CA HIS A 104 -13.42 -2.25 1.59
C HIS A 104 -14.45 -3.18 0.93
N GLY A 105 -14.40 -4.48 1.22
CA GLY A 105 -15.42 -5.44 0.80
C GLY A 105 -15.49 -5.67 -0.71
N PHE A 106 -14.38 -5.95 -1.38
CA PHE A 106 -14.37 -6.31 -2.81
C PHE A 106 -13.46 -7.51 -3.10
N ARG A 107 -13.62 -8.12 -4.28
CA ARG A 107 -12.72 -9.17 -4.76
C ARG A 107 -11.50 -8.54 -5.45
N PRO A 108 -10.27 -8.71 -4.91
CA PRO A 108 -9.07 -8.07 -5.43
C PRO A 108 -8.47 -8.81 -6.60
N TYR A 109 -7.77 -8.06 -7.45
CA TYR A 109 -6.92 -8.58 -8.51
C TYR A 109 -5.67 -7.72 -8.62
N HIS A 110 -4.50 -8.35 -8.63
CA HIS A 110 -3.26 -7.66 -9.03
C HIS A 110 -3.22 -7.63 -10.55
N ASP A 111 -3.46 -6.47 -11.12
CA ASP A 111 -3.54 -6.25 -12.56
C ASP A 111 -3.27 -4.77 -12.84
N GLY A 112 -3.08 -4.38 -14.10
CA GLY A 112 -2.74 -3.00 -14.44
C GLY A 112 -1.35 -2.63 -13.94
N SER A 113 -0.57 -1.99 -14.80
CA SER A 113 0.73 -1.48 -14.37
C SER A 113 1.15 -0.28 -15.19
N TRP A 114 1.72 0.68 -14.48
CA TRP A 114 2.34 1.84 -15.10
C TRP A 114 3.84 1.83 -14.82
N TYR A 115 4.63 2.17 -15.83
CA TYR A 115 6.07 2.17 -15.75
C TYR A 115 6.60 3.54 -16.14
N ARG A 116 7.61 4.01 -15.42
CA ARG A 116 8.33 5.23 -15.81
C ARG A 116 9.77 5.18 -15.34
N CYS A 117 10.64 5.81 -16.12
CA CYS A 117 12.00 6.08 -15.69
C CYS A 117 12.02 7.19 -14.64
N CYS A 118 12.51 6.90 -13.43
CA CYS A 118 12.66 7.88 -12.35
C CYS A 118 13.96 7.61 -11.57
N GLY A 119 14.88 8.57 -11.58
CA GLY A 119 16.17 8.44 -10.89
C GLY A 119 17.05 7.31 -11.46
N GLY A 120 17.09 7.18 -12.79
CA GLY A 120 17.89 6.18 -13.50
C GLY A 120 17.40 4.73 -13.37
N HIS A 121 16.18 4.53 -12.85
CA HIS A 121 15.57 3.23 -12.69
C HIS A 121 14.12 3.25 -13.12
N VAL A 122 13.69 2.17 -13.77
CA VAL A 122 12.28 1.94 -14.08
C VAL A 122 11.55 1.69 -12.77
N ARG A 123 10.62 2.57 -12.46
CA ARG A 123 9.70 2.42 -11.35
C ARG A 123 8.39 1.86 -11.89
N ARG A 124 7.73 0.99 -11.13
CA ARG A 124 6.44 0.39 -11.49
C ARG A 124 5.40 0.72 -10.44
N LEU A 125 4.25 1.25 -10.88
CA LEU A 125 3.02 1.15 -10.11
C LEU A 125 2.26 -0.08 -10.54
N MET A 126 1.71 -0.77 -9.56
CA MET A 126 0.85 -1.93 -9.73
C MET A 126 -0.54 -1.58 -9.21
N ASP A 127 -1.56 -1.81 -10.02
CA ASP A 127 -2.92 -1.47 -9.63
C ASP A 127 -3.54 -2.61 -8.81
N CYS A 128 -4.26 -2.22 -7.76
CA CYS A 128 -5.18 -3.11 -7.06
C CYS A 128 -6.55 -2.94 -7.71
N CYS A 129 -6.94 -3.93 -8.50
CA CYS A 129 -8.13 -3.88 -9.34
C CYS A 129 -9.30 -4.64 -8.72
N GLY A 130 -10.52 -4.20 -9.03
CA GLY A 130 -11.75 -4.87 -8.62
C GLY A 130 -12.95 -4.45 -9.46
N TYR A 131 -14.08 -5.13 -9.30
CA TYR A 131 -15.37 -4.69 -9.86
C TYR A 131 -16.00 -3.64 -8.96
N VAL A 132 -15.33 -2.50 -8.83
CA VAL A 132 -15.69 -1.39 -7.94
C VAL A 132 -16.21 -0.19 -8.75
N ARG A 133 -16.99 0.68 -8.09
CA ARG A 133 -17.46 1.94 -8.70
C ARG A 133 -16.63 3.13 -8.25
N ASN A 134 -16.10 3.07 -7.03
CA ASN A 134 -15.25 4.07 -6.42
C ASN A 134 -13.84 3.53 -6.19
N ARG A 135 -12.88 4.43 -6.02
CA ARG A 135 -11.51 4.14 -5.57
C ARG A 135 -11.35 4.45 -4.07
N ILE A 136 -10.16 4.20 -3.53
CA ILE A 136 -9.89 4.26 -2.08
C ILE A 136 -10.12 5.66 -1.48
N ASN A 137 -9.87 6.73 -2.25
CA ASN A 137 -10.16 8.11 -1.87
C ASN A 137 -11.63 8.52 -2.07
N GLY A 138 -12.50 7.60 -2.47
CA GLY A 138 -13.96 7.76 -2.43
C GLY A 138 -14.62 8.29 -3.71
N ASP A 139 -13.85 8.70 -4.71
CA ASP A 139 -14.33 9.19 -6.01
C ASP A 139 -14.32 8.08 -7.08
N ALA A 140 -14.67 8.42 -8.32
CA ALA A 140 -14.92 7.44 -9.38
C ALA A 140 -13.67 6.61 -9.72
N ALA A 141 -13.84 5.28 -9.79
CA ALA A 141 -12.75 4.37 -10.10
C ALA A 141 -12.31 4.47 -11.58
N LEU A 142 -11.00 4.41 -11.82
CA LEU A 142 -10.43 4.54 -13.17
C LEU A 142 -10.66 3.28 -14.02
N THR A 143 -11.00 3.49 -15.28
CA THR A 143 -11.16 2.44 -16.30
C THR A 143 -9.94 2.38 -17.22
N GLY A 144 -9.77 1.26 -17.93
CA GLY A 144 -8.74 1.10 -18.97
C GLY A 144 -7.39 0.53 -18.51
N TYR A 145 -7.08 0.60 -17.21
CA TYR A 145 -5.84 0.04 -16.66
C TYR A 145 -5.96 -1.42 -16.23
N CYS A 146 -7.13 -1.81 -15.72
CA CYS A 146 -7.42 -3.18 -15.31
C CYS A 146 -8.14 -3.95 -16.45
N TYR A 147 -7.80 -5.22 -16.63
CA TYR A 147 -8.39 -6.07 -17.66
C TYR A 147 -9.87 -6.40 -17.39
N SER A 148 -10.67 -6.49 -18.46
CA SER A 148 -12.06 -6.98 -18.46
C SER A 148 -13.03 -6.23 -17.52
N GLY A 149 -13.12 -4.90 -17.68
CA GLY A 149 -14.15 -4.10 -16.99
C GLY A 149 -13.91 -3.88 -15.49
N ARG A 150 -12.84 -4.44 -14.92
CA ARG A 150 -12.33 -4.09 -13.60
C ARG A 150 -11.84 -2.63 -13.62
N ARG A 151 -11.81 -2.03 -12.44
CA ARG A 151 -11.38 -0.64 -12.23
C ARG A 151 -10.32 -0.57 -11.14
N VAL A 152 -9.47 0.44 -11.22
CA VAL A 152 -8.41 0.67 -10.24
C VAL A 152 -9.04 1.15 -8.93
N PHE A 153 -8.80 0.42 -7.84
CA PHE A 153 -9.26 0.79 -6.51
C PHE A 153 -8.19 1.59 -5.74
N CYS A 154 -6.97 1.08 -5.69
CA CYS A 154 -5.81 1.73 -5.08
C CYS A 154 -4.53 1.32 -5.82
N VAL A 155 -3.41 1.99 -5.56
CA VAL A 155 -2.13 1.68 -6.20
C VAL A 155 -1.07 1.22 -5.21
N MET A 156 -0.20 0.32 -5.67
CA MET A 156 0.96 -0.20 -4.94
C MET A 156 2.24 0.09 -5.72
N TYR A 157 3.38 0.10 -5.04
CA TYR A 157 4.67 0.43 -5.63
C TYR A 157 5.58 -0.80 -5.70
N TYR A 158 6.09 -1.09 -6.89
CA TYR A 158 7.07 -2.14 -7.12
C TYR A 158 8.38 -1.53 -7.65
N ASP A 159 9.47 -1.77 -6.94
CA ASP A 159 10.80 -1.36 -7.37
C ASP A 159 11.39 -2.42 -8.31
N SER A 160 11.40 -2.14 -9.62
CA SER A 160 11.81 -3.12 -10.62
C SER A 160 13.32 -3.41 -10.66
N LYS A 161 14.15 -2.53 -10.08
CA LYS A 161 15.63 -2.55 -10.19
C LYS A 161 16.19 -2.48 -11.62
N ILE A 162 15.32 -2.35 -12.64
CA ILE A 162 15.73 -2.21 -14.05
C ILE A 162 16.24 -0.78 -14.27
N ARG A 163 17.37 -0.63 -14.95
CA ARG A 163 17.92 0.68 -15.33
C ARG A 163 17.23 1.25 -16.56
N CYS A 164 17.17 2.56 -16.57
CA CYS A 164 16.86 3.46 -17.68
C CYS A 164 17.73 4.71 -17.49
#